data_AF-A0AAD6HXM7-F1
#
_entry.id   AF-A0AAD6HXM7-F1
#
_cell.length_a   1.000
_cell.length_b   1.000
_cell.length_c   1.000
_cell.angle_alpha   90.00
_cell.angle_beta   90.00
_cell.angle_gamma   90.00
#
_symmetry.space_group_name_H-M   'P 1'
#
loop_
_entity.id
_entity.type
_entity.pdbx_description
1 polymer ?
#
loop_
_entity_poly.entity_id
_entity_poly.type
_entity_poly.pdbx_seq_one_letter_code
_entity_poly.pdbx_strand_id
1 'polypeptide(L)'
;MKSSLKSAIQPGSAAGEGCIDIEAFVIASQQLQDASVNGIQDKTLFLKAKGNLDRSISANHLPSSWNIQWDDFLEFCRPSAGVEDEIPISDDRSVEMDYSYDDDDGYYWDPDGTIEYSNEEGDEEDEEDEEDEEDEEDEEDEEDEEDEEDEEDEEDEEDEEDEEDEDGEEDDDEEDREERTDSLNLSYNEQRELECVDIQRFRRQAQRRYGLLLSTGALLGWRHTESTGQLAIMGYECQGKRTARVKQQTMSLDQPESVREDPSKSTVVGVGLVAWEVDQKSIFDPTSPLFPRSNSTYPITYVAVNWEDGVWTWETREVFQTFMPDLSRFEADVLLYFIAMHQEECYIEAMTGKRPNIPHPNPEISFSNK
;
A
#
# COMPACT_ATOMS: atom_id res chain seq x y z
N MET A 1 -27.98 9.39 -8.43
CA MET A 1 -26.93 10.42 -8.57
C MET A 1 -27.06 11.12 -9.92
N LYS A 2 -28.17 11.86 -10.14
CA LYS A 2 -28.43 12.66 -11.34
C LYS A 2 -28.86 14.06 -10.88
N SER A 3 -27.92 14.84 -10.39
CA SER A 3 -28.08 16.29 -10.23
C SER A 3 -26.78 16.91 -9.77
N SER A 4 -26.40 18.01 -10.43
CA SER A 4 -25.26 18.87 -10.12
C SER A 4 -23.97 18.61 -10.90
N LEU A 5 -24.05 18.82 -12.21
CA LEU A 5 -22.94 19.25 -13.07
C LEU A 5 -23.50 20.33 -14.02
N LYS A 6 -23.85 21.48 -13.45
CA LYS A 6 -24.18 22.71 -14.19
C LYS A 6 -23.48 23.86 -13.49
N SER A 7 -22.24 24.12 -13.86
CA SER A 7 -21.59 25.43 -13.71
C SER A 7 -20.12 25.32 -14.09
N ALA A 8 -19.82 25.39 -15.38
CA ALA A 8 -18.56 25.92 -15.93
C ALA A 8 -18.61 25.84 -17.46
N ILE A 9 -19.33 26.74 -18.10
CA ILE A 9 -19.18 27.00 -19.54
C ILE A 9 -19.16 28.51 -19.71
N GLN A 10 -17.96 29.07 -19.84
CA GLN A 10 -17.78 30.41 -20.41
C GLN A 10 -17.73 30.29 -21.93
N PRO A 11 -18.56 31.03 -22.68
CA PRO A 11 -18.45 31.10 -24.13
C PRO A 11 -17.57 32.27 -24.52
N GLY A 12 -16.31 32.01 -24.89
CA GLY A 12 -15.45 33.08 -25.40
C GLY A 12 -13.95 32.80 -25.32
N SER A 13 -13.47 31.72 -25.92
CA SER A 13 -12.06 31.62 -26.30
C SER A 13 -11.94 30.79 -27.59
N ALA A 14 -10.92 31.11 -28.38
CA ALA A 14 -10.72 30.61 -29.73
C ALA A 14 -10.72 29.08 -29.80
N ALA A 15 -11.33 28.59 -30.88
CA ALA A 15 -11.71 27.20 -31.08
C ALA A 15 -10.52 26.25 -31.17
N GLY A 16 -10.58 25.16 -30.39
CA GLY A 16 -10.49 23.83 -30.97
C GLY A 16 -9.56 22.82 -30.32
N GLU A 17 -8.58 23.24 -29.53
CA GLU A 17 -7.62 22.29 -28.94
C GLU A 17 -7.90 22.09 -27.45
N GLY A 18 -8.25 20.85 -27.09
CA GLY A 18 -8.33 20.40 -25.68
C GLY A 18 -9.69 20.53 -24.98
N CYS A 19 -10.77 20.91 -25.66
CA CYS A 19 -12.09 20.88 -25.04
C CYS A 19 -12.64 19.44 -24.99
N ILE A 20 -12.88 18.93 -23.77
CA ILE A 20 -13.49 17.62 -23.56
C ILE A 20 -14.98 17.69 -23.92
N ASP A 21 -15.40 16.94 -24.93
CA ASP A 21 -16.82 16.70 -25.23
C ASP A 21 -17.43 15.78 -24.16
N ILE A 22 -17.94 16.39 -23.11
CA ILE A 22 -18.56 15.70 -21.96
C ILE A 22 -19.71 14.81 -22.43
N GLU A 23 -20.49 15.22 -23.43
CA GLU A 23 -21.64 14.45 -23.90
C GLU A 23 -21.18 13.17 -24.61
N ALA A 24 -20.14 13.25 -25.45
CA ALA A 24 -19.54 12.09 -26.09
C ALA A 24 -18.98 11.08 -25.08
N PHE A 25 -18.29 11.56 -24.03
CA PHE A 25 -17.79 10.69 -22.95
C PHE A 25 -18.90 10.03 -22.14
N VAL A 26 -19.98 10.75 -21.83
CA VAL A 26 -21.14 10.19 -21.15
C VAL A 26 -21.79 9.09 -21.99
N ILE A 27 -21.91 9.30 -23.31
CA ILE A 27 -22.45 8.30 -24.23
C ILE A 27 -21.54 7.07 -24.30
N ALA A 28 -20.23 7.25 -24.43
CA ALA A 28 -19.27 6.15 -24.47
C ALA A 28 -19.26 5.35 -23.15
N SER A 29 -19.30 6.03 -22.02
CA SER A 29 -19.42 5.44 -20.67
C SER A 29 -20.69 4.59 -20.54
N GLN A 30 -21.84 5.12 -20.93
CA GLN A 30 -23.11 4.38 -20.86
C GLN A 30 -23.07 3.13 -21.76
N GLN A 31 -22.46 3.21 -22.94
CA GLN A 31 -22.33 2.05 -23.83
C GLN A 31 -21.37 0.99 -23.30
N LEU A 32 -20.30 1.38 -22.62
CA LEU A 32 -19.41 0.45 -21.92
C LEU A 32 -20.12 -0.22 -20.74
N GLN A 33 -20.95 0.52 -20.00
CA GLN A 33 -21.80 -0.05 -18.95
C GLN A 33 -22.86 -1.00 -19.52
N ASP A 34 -23.50 -0.64 -20.64
CA ASP A 34 -24.46 -1.51 -21.30
C ASP A 34 -23.76 -2.79 -21.82
N ALA A 35 -22.51 -2.67 -22.30
CA ALA A 35 -21.70 -3.82 -22.70
C ALA A 35 -21.31 -4.71 -21.50
N SER A 36 -21.06 -4.13 -20.32
CA SER A 36 -20.73 -4.92 -19.13
C SER A 36 -21.93 -5.72 -18.62
N VAL A 37 -23.13 -5.13 -18.65
CA VAL A 37 -24.38 -5.78 -18.21
C VAL A 37 -24.85 -6.85 -19.20
N ASN A 38 -24.77 -6.58 -20.51
CA ASN A 38 -25.29 -7.49 -21.54
C ASN A 38 -24.33 -8.63 -21.91
N GLY A 39 -23.17 -8.67 -21.25
CA GLY A 39 -22.38 -9.88 -21.13
C GLY A 39 -20.98 -9.74 -21.70
N ILE A 40 -20.01 -10.08 -20.84
CA ILE A 40 -18.61 -10.39 -21.15
C ILE A 40 -18.45 -11.29 -22.39
N GLN A 41 -19.48 -12.07 -22.74
CA GLN A 41 -19.48 -13.01 -23.86
C GLN A 41 -19.60 -12.34 -25.24
N ASP A 42 -20.14 -11.11 -25.34
CA ASP A 42 -20.33 -10.43 -26.62
C ASP A 42 -19.34 -9.27 -26.82
N LYS A 43 -18.18 -9.61 -27.38
CA LYS A 43 -17.11 -8.65 -27.75
C LYS A 43 -17.60 -7.57 -28.72
N THR A 44 -18.70 -7.79 -29.45
CA THR A 44 -19.16 -6.83 -30.46
C THR A 44 -19.71 -5.55 -29.83
N LEU A 45 -20.39 -5.64 -28.68
CA LEU A 45 -20.90 -4.48 -27.95
C LEU A 45 -19.77 -3.61 -27.42
N PHE A 46 -18.72 -4.22 -26.86
CA PHE A 46 -17.52 -3.51 -26.47
C PHE A 46 -16.81 -2.85 -27.64
N LEU A 47 -16.58 -3.57 -28.76
CA LEU A 47 -15.91 -2.99 -29.93
C LEU A 47 -16.69 -1.79 -30.49
N LYS A 48 -18.02 -1.83 -30.43
CA LYS A 48 -18.87 -0.70 -30.82
C LYS A 48 -18.72 0.49 -29.87
N ALA A 49 -18.76 0.26 -28.56
CA ALA A 49 -18.57 1.29 -27.53
C ALA A 49 -17.16 1.91 -27.62
N LYS A 50 -16.13 1.06 -27.75
CA LYS A 50 -14.74 1.45 -27.96
C LYS A 50 -14.57 2.27 -29.23
N GLY A 51 -15.19 1.89 -30.34
CA GLY A 51 -15.13 2.68 -31.58
C GLY A 51 -15.78 4.07 -31.48
N ASN A 52 -16.69 4.29 -30.52
CA ASN A 52 -17.23 5.63 -30.23
C ASN A 52 -16.27 6.42 -29.33
N LEU A 53 -15.65 5.76 -28.34
CA LEU A 53 -14.60 6.35 -27.53
C LEU A 53 -13.39 6.77 -28.37
N ASP A 54 -12.90 5.89 -29.24
CA ASP A 54 -11.78 6.15 -30.16
C ASP A 54 -12.04 7.38 -31.02
N ARG A 55 -13.24 7.48 -31.60
CA ARG A 55 -13.65 8.67 -32.38
C ARG A 55 -13.66 9.94 -31.54
N SER A 56 -14.08 9.86 -30.29
CA SER A 56 -14.12 11.00 -29.37
C SER A 56 -12.72 11.44 -28.96
N ILE A 57 -11.82 10.48 -28.72
CA ILE A 57 -10.40 10.73 -28.42
C ILE A 57 -9.73 11.41 -29.63
N SER A 58 -9.88 10.84 -30.83
CA SER A 58 -9.28 11.40 -32.04
C SER A 58 -9.86 12.77 -32.42
N ALA A 59 -11.19 12.97 -32.32
CA ALA A 59 -11.82 14.23 -32.72
C ALA A 59 -11.47 15.41 -31.81
N ASN A 60 -11.09 15.14 -30.56
CA ASN A 60 -10.74 16.16 -29.57
C ASN A 60 -9.23 16.20 -29.25
N HIS A 61 -8.41 15.52 -30.06
CA HIS A 61 -6.95 15.41 -29.86
C HIS A 61 -6.55 14.98 -28.43
N LEU A 62 -7.33 14.07 -27.83
CA LEU A 62 -7.07 13.58 -26.48
C LEU A 62 -5.97 12.50 -26.50
N PRO A 63 -5.28 12.26 -25.37
CA PRO A 63 -4.27 11.21 -25.27
C PRO A 63 -4.83 9.84 -25.64
N SER A 64 -4.12 9.09 -26.49
CA SER A 64 -4.49 7.72 -26.89
C SER A 64 -4.50 6.74 -25.71
N SER A 65 -3.81 7.07 -24.62
CA SER A 65 -3.80 6.32 -23.35
C SER A 65 -5.14 6.35 -22.61
N TRP A 66 -6.08 7.24 -22.98
CA TRP A 66 -7.43 7.26 -22.43
C TRP A 66 -8.34 6.19 -23.03
N ASN A 67 -7.84 5.43 -23.99
CA ASN A 67 -8.52 4.29 -24.56
C ASN A 67 -8.57 3.12 -23.58
N ILE A 68 -9.58 2.27 -23.70
CA ILE A 68 -9.77 1.10 -22.82
C ILE A 68 -9.50 -0.14 -23.65
N GLN A 69 -8.56 -0.99 -23.20
CA GLN A 69 -8.31 -2.27 -23.84
C GLN A 69 -9.36 -3.30 -23.42
N TRP A 70 -9.49 -4.35 -24.22
CA TRP A 70 -10.43 -5.43 -23.92
C TRP A 70 -10.15 -6.09 -22.58
N ASP A 71 -8.87 -6.29 -22.24
CA ASP A 71 -8.48 -6.91 -20.98
C ASP A 71 -8.80 -6.02 -19.77
N ASP A 72 -8.63 -4.70 -19.88
CA ASP A 72 -9.00 -3.74 -18.83
C ASP A 72 -10.52 -3.72 -18.62
N PHE A 73 -11.28 -3.78 -19.72
CA PHE A 73 -12.73 -3.90 -19.68
C PHE A 73 -13.17 -5.21 -19.01
N LEU A 74 -12.49 -6.33 -19.30
CA LEU A 74 -12.75 -7.61 -18.64
C LEU A 74 -12.38 -7.61 -17.15
N GLU A 75 -11.31 -6.92 -16.75
CA GLU A 75 -10.96 -6.74 -15.33
C GLU A 75 -12.02 -5.91 -14.61
N PHE A 76 -12.53 -4.84 -15.24
CA PHE A 76 -13.64 -4.03 -14.70
C PHE A 76 -14.95 -4.81 -14.62
N CYS A 77 -15.27 -5.63 -15.63
CA CYS A 77 -16.50 -6.41 -15.67
C CYS A 77 -16.44 -7.65 -14.78
N ARG A 78 -15.24 -8.10 -14.39
CA ARG A 78 -15.09 -9.18 -13.42
C ARG A 78 -15.82 -8.71 -12.16
N PRO A 79 -16.88 -9.42 -11.72
CA PRO A 79 -17.52 -9.10 -10.46
C PRO A 79 -16.42 -9.00 -9.42
N SER A 80 -16.40 -7.92 -8.63
CA SER A 80 -15.61 -7.88 -7.41
C SER A 80 -16.20 -8.96 -6.50
N ALA A 81 -15.81 -10.20 -6.74
CA ALA A 81 -16.46 -11.37 -6.23
C ALA A 81 -16.11 -11.51 -4.75
N GLY A 82 -16.88 -10.82 -3.91
CA GLY A 82 -17.20 -11.23 -2.55
C GLY A 82 -18.44 -12.13 -2.51
N VAL A 83 -18.70 -12.90 -3.57
CA VAL A 83 -19.74 -13.92 -3.60
C VAL A 83 -19.05 -15.25 -3.87
N GLU A 84 -18.79 -15.96 -2.78
CA GLU A 84 -18.45 -17.38 -2.74
C GLU A 84 -19.66 -18.19 -3.22
N ASP A 85 -19.98 -18.14 -4.52
CA ASP A 85 -20.86 -19.16 -5.09
C ASP A 85 -19.98 -20.39 -5.32
N GLU A 86 -20.03 -21.29 -4.35
CA GLU A 86 -19.64 -22.69 -4.47
C GLU A 86 -20.19 -23.23 -5.79
N ILE A 87 -19.32 -23.36 -6.79
CA ILE A 87 -19.65 -24.11 -8.00
C ILE A 87 -19.90 -25.55 -7.54
N PRO A 88 -21.12 -26.10 -7.73
CA PRO A 88 -21.32 -27.51 -7.48
C PRO A 88 -20.53 -28.25 -8.55
N ILE A 89 -19.42 -28.87 -8.12
CA ILE A 89 -18.68 -29.83 -8.94
C ILE A 89 -19.65 -30.96 -9.21
N SER A 90 -20.29 -30.93 -10.39
CA SER A 90 -21.03 -32.06 -10.91
C SER A 90 -20.01 -33.12 -11.29
N ASP A 91 -19.82 -34.03 -10.34
CA ASP A 91 -19.05 -35.25 -10.43
C ASP A 91 -19.72 -36.21 -11.43
N ASP A 92 -19.42 -36.04 -12.72
CA ASP A 92 -19.76 -37.04 -13.74
C ASP A 92 -18.85 -36.92 -14.98
N ARG A 93 -17.63 -37.44 -14.85
CA ARG A 93 -16.87 -37.98 -16.00
C ARG A 93 -15.72 -38.86 -15.51
N SER A 94 -16.05 -40.13 -15.29
CA SER A 94 -15.10 -41.23 -15.34
C SER A 94 -14.48 -41.32 -16.74
N VAL A 95 -13.33 -40.68 -16.94
CA VAL A 95 -12.43 -40.95 -18.06
C VAL A 95 -11.33 -41.84 -17.51
N GLU A 96 -11.44 -43.14 -17.82
CA GLU A 96 -10.31 -44.06 -17.68
C GLU A 96 -9.20 -43.58 -18.61
N MET A 97 -8.17 -42.96 -18.03
CA MET A 97 -6.98 -42.54 -18.74
C MET A 97 -5.84 -43.49 -18.37
N ASP A 98 -5.62 -44.45 -19.25
CA ASP A 98 -4.53 -45.42 -19.22
C ASP A 98 -3.21 -44.69 -19.51
N TYR A 99 -2.43 -44.46 -18.45
CA TYR A 99 -1.07 -43.95 -18.54
C TYR A 99 -0.09 -45.06 -18.14
N SER A 100 0.37 -45.82 -19.12
CA SER A 100 1.62 -46.55 -19.03
C SER A 100 2.78 -45.58 -19.30
N TYR A 101 3.38 -45.05 -18.23
CA TYR A 101 4.71 -44.44 -18.29
C TYR A 101 5.64 -45.20 -17.35
N ASP A 102 6.49 -46.02 -17.98
CA ASP A 102 7.76 -46.51 -17.45
C ASP A 102 8.74 -45.33 -17.40
N ASP A 103 9.20 -44.96 -16.19
CA ASP A 103 10.48 -44.28 -15.82
C ASP A 103 10.24 -43.70 -14.42
N ASP A 104 10.65 -44.35 -13.32
CA ASP A 104 12.01 -44.45 -12.77
C ASP A 104 12.57 -43.15 -12.16
N ASP A 105 12.00 -42.76 -11.01
CA ASP A 105 12.72 -42.15 -9.88
C ASP A 105 11.86 -42.19 -8.60
N GLY A 106 11.87 -43.36 -7.96
CA GLY A 106 11.15 -43.60 -6.70
C GLY A 106 11.70 -42.81 -5.53
N TYR A 107 10.95 -41.80 -5.08
CA TYR A 107 10.92 -41.37 -3.70
C TYR A 107 9.57 -41.76 -3.07
N TYR A 108 9.54 -42.95 -2.47
CA TYR A 108 8.45 -43.41 -1.63
C TYR A 108 8.40 -42.56 -0.35
N TRP A 109 7.34 -41.78 -0.19
CA TRP A 109 6.90 -41.32 1.12
C TRP A 109 6.00 -42.42 1.72
N ASP A 110 6.52 -43.14 2.72
CA ASP A 110 5.74 -44.08 3.51
C ASP A 110 4.68 -43.32 4.36
N PRO A 111 3.38 -43.61 4.22
CA PRO A 111 2.31 -42.88 4.91
C PRO A 111 1.97 -43.46 6.30
N ASP A 112 2.89 -44.17 6.94
CA ASP A 112 2.69 -44.85 8.24
C ASP A 112 3.69 -44.40 9.32
N GLY A 113 4.62 -43.48 9.01
CA GLY A 113 5.71 -43.01 9.87
C GLY A 113 5.32 -42.68 11.31
N THR A 114 5.34 -43.71 12.14
CA THR A 114 5.27 -43.67 13.59
C THR A 114 6.58 -43.02 14.04
N ILE A 115 6.50 -41.77 14.50
CA ILE A 115 7.66 -41.06 15.06
C ILE A 115 7.94 -41.69 16.43
N GLU A 116 8.80 -42.70 16.46
CA GLU A 116 9.45 -43.17 17.68
C GLU A 116 10.47 -42.11 18.11
N TYR A 117 10.14 -41.37 19.17
CA TYR A 117 11.08 -40.52 19.89
C TYR A 117 12.15 -41.42 20.52
N SER A 118 13.32 -41.48 19.89
CA SER A 118 14.51 -42.06 20.49
C SER A 118 14.98 -41.15 21.61
N ASN A 119 14.75 -41.62 22.82
CA ASN A 119 15.21 -41.08 24.08
C ASN A 119 16.74 -41.31 24.16
N GLU A 120 17.53 -40.35 23.72
CA GLU A 120 18.99 -40.37 23.88
C GLU A 120 19.35 -39.55 25.12
N GLU A 121 19.50 -40.27 26.23
CA GLU A 121 20.12 -39.79 27.47
C GLU A 121 21.59 -39.46 27.17
N GLY A 122 21.90 -38.17 27.08
CA GLY A 122 23.25 -37.62 27.04
C GLY A 122 23.51 -36.83 28.32
N ASP A 123 24.00 -37.56 29.30
CA ASP A 123 24.61 -37.12 30.56
C ASP A 123 26.01 -36.50 30.31
N GLU A 124 26.60 -35.88 31.35
CA GLU A 124 27.93 -35.21 31.44
C GLU A 124 27.84 -33.67 31.33
N GLU A 125 27.69 -32.92 32.43
CA GLU A 125 28.70 -32.51 33.44
C GLU A 125 29.87 -31.70 32.85
N ASP A 126 29.90 -30.39 33.12
CA ASP A 126 31.11 -29.57 33.36
C ASP A 126 30.62 -28.20 33.90
N GLU A 127 30.75 -27.94 35.20
CA GLU A 127 31.84 -27.18 35.86
C GLU A 127 31.83 -25.70 35.43
N GLU A 128 31.27 -24.82 36.27
CA GLU A 128 31.99 -23.95 37.24
C GLU A 128 32.74 -22.78 36.59
N ASP A 129 32.94 -21.71 37.39
CA ASP A 129 33.65 -20.45 37.09
C ASP A 129 32.91 -19.40 36.22
N GLU A 130 32.85 -18.12 36.57
CA GLU A 130 33.50 -17.37 37.65
C GLU A 130 32.65 -16.13 37.96
N GLU A 131 32.68 -15.78 39.24
CA GLU A 131 32.33 -14.47 39.80
C GLU A 131 33.27 -13.37 39.24
N ASP A 132 32.71 -12.21 38.89
CA ASP A 132 33.42 -10.91 38.88
C ASP A 132 32.30 -9.87 39.18
N GLU A 133 32.16 -9.32 40.40
CA GLU A 133 33.03 -8.32 41.06
C GLU A 133 33.52 -7.28 40.03
N GLU A 134 33.42 -5.96 40.17
CA GLU A 134 32.93 -4.95 41.09
C GLU A 134 33.05 -3.64 40.28
N ASP A 135 32.42 -2.55 40.74
CA ASP A 135 32.90 -1.16 40.55
C ASP A 135 32.96 -0.58 39.09
N GLU A 136 32.64 0.67 38.80
CA GLU A 136 32.93 1.91 39.53
C GLU A 136 31.79 2.93 39.35
N GLU A 137 31.55 3.66 40.44
CA GLU A 137 31.02 5.01 40.41
C GLU A 137 31.98 5.93 39.64
N ASP A 138 31.47 6.86 38.82
CA ASP A 138 32.14 8.14 38.55
C ASP A 138 31.08 9.11 37.98
N GLU A 139 30.62 10.08 38.78
CA GLU A 139 31.05 11.50 38.73
C GLU A 139 30.49 12.22 37.48
N GLU A 140 29.42 12.99 37.64
CA GLU A 140 29.49 14.46 37.80
C GLU A 140 30.43 15.13 36.78
N ASP A 141 29.86 15.85 35.81
CA ASP A 141 30.41 17.12 35.30
C ASP A 141 29.33 17.78 34.40
N GLU A 142 28.72 18.88 34.87
CA GLU A 142 29.04 20.26 34.48
C GLU A 142 28.42 20.60 33.11
N GLU A 143 27.30 21.34 33.09
CA GLU A 143 27.28 22.82 32.94
C GLU A 143 28.19 23.29 31.80
N ASP A 144 27.58 23.72 30.69
CA ASP A 144 28.09 24.71 29.71
C ASP A 144 27.40 24.54 28.34
N GLU A 145 27.01 25.53 27.56
CA GLU A 145 26.89 26.98 27.71
C GLU A 145 25.70 27.40 26.83
N GLU A 146 25.17 28.58 27.17
CA GLU A 146 24.39 29.40 26.26
C GLU A 146 25.26 29.79 25.05
N ASP A 147 24.71 29.74 23.83
CA ASP A 147 25.24 30.49 22.68
C ASP A 147 24.02 30.84 21.80
N GLU A 148 23.46 32.04 21.98
CA GLU A 148 23.69 33.24 21.16
C GLU A 148 23.39 32.96 19.67
N GLU A 149 22.21 33.36 19.20
CA GLU A 149 22.05 34.58 18.38
C GLU A 149 22.98 34.61 17.15
N ASP A 150 22.41 34.38 15.97
CA ASP A 150 22.89 34.98 14.72
C ASP A 150 21.70 35.01 13.73
N GLU A 151 21.04 36.15 13.61
CA GLU A 151 21.17 37.12 12.50
C GLU A 151 20.76 36.47 11.16
N GLU A 152 19.51 36.72 10.73
CA GLU A 152 19.23 37.69 9.68
C GLU A 152 20.17 37.55 8.48
N ASP A 153 19.70 36.87 7.43
CA ASP A 153 20.22 37.12 6.09
C ASP A 153 19.05 37.48 5.17
N GLU A 154 18.95 38.81 5.02
CA GLU A 154 18.19 39.53 4.02
C GLU A 154 18.74 39.24 2.62
N GLU A 155 17.82 39.28 1.65
CA GLU A 155 18.01 39.81 0.29
C GLU A 155 19.12 39.24 -0.62
N ASP A 156 18.70 38.69 -1.77
CA ASP A 156 19.30 39.03 -3.07
C ASP A 156 18.30 38.62 -4.18
N GLU A 157 17.65 39.61 -4.81
CA GLU A 157 18.00 40.17 -6.13
C GLU A 157 17.73 39.15 -7.26
N GLU A 158 16.63 39.29 -8.01
CA GLU A 158 16.58 40.02 -9.28
C GLU A 158 17.74 39.65 -10.23
N ASP A 159 17.42 38.89 -11.29
CA ASP A 159 18.14 38.97 -12.59
C ASP A 159 17.26 38.31 -13.66
N GLU A 160 16.60 39.12 -14.50
CA GLU A 160 16.98 39.40 -15.91
C GLU A 160 16.65 38.22 -16.84
N GLU A 161 15.56 38.29 -17.60
CA GLU A 161 15.44 38.90 -18.94
C GLU A 161 16.37 38.25 -20.01
N ASP A 162 15.84 38.19 -21.24
CA ASP A 162 16.56 38.03 -22.52
C ASP A 162 17.11 36.61 -22.87
N GLU A 163 16.98 36.06 -24.09
CA GLU A 163 16.70 36.53 -25.46
C GLU A 163 15.91 35.42 -26.21
N GLU A 164 14.86 35.71 -26.99
CA GLU A 164 14.87 36.11 -28.41
C GLU A 164 15.68 35.23 -29.38
N ASP A 165 14.98 34.81 -30.45
CA ASP A 165 15.41 34.51 -31.82
C ASP A 165 16.60 33.59 -32.12
N GLU A 166 16.31 32.50 -32.84
CA GLU A 166 17.05 32.22 -34.08
C GLU A 166 16.21 31.40 -35.07
N ASP A 167 15.54 32.14 -35.97
CA ASP A 167 15.14 31.67 -37.29
C ASP A 167 16.39 31.33 -38.11
N GLY A 168 16.51 30.06 -38.51
CA GLY A 168 17.58 29.58 -39.39
C GLY A 168 17.03 28.77 -40.56
N GLU A 169 16.41 29.45 -41.51
CA GLU A 169 16.25 28.94 -42.89
C GLU A 169 17.61 29.01 -43.60
N GLU A 170 18.18 27.88 -44.02
CA GLU A 170 19.04 27.85 -45.22
C GLU A 170 18.77 26.60 -46.07
N ASP A 171 18.38 26.90 -47.30
CA ASP A 171 18.17 26.06 -48.48
C ASP A 171 19.48 25.45 -49.02
N ASP A 172 19.31 24.36 -49.76
CA ASP A 172 20.11 23.87 -50.88
C ASP A 172 21.63 23.57 -50.71
N ASP A 173 22.00 22.30 -50.86
CA ASP A 173 22.77 21.90 -52.04
C ASP A 173 22.81 20.36 -52.21
N GLU A 174 22.32 19.92 -53.37
CA GLU A 174 22.55 18.60 -53.95
C GLU A 174 24.04 18.39 -54.25
N GLU A 175 24.58 17.19 -54.02
CA GLU A 175 25.28 16.39 -55.06
C GLU A 175 25.96 15.13 -54.45
N ASP A 176 25.31 14.00 -54.71
CA ASP A 176 25.91 12.84 -55.37
C ASP A 176 27.30 12.35 -54.89
N ARG A 177 27.27 11.42 -53.91
CA ARG A 177 28.35 10.44 -53.72
C ARG A 177 27.79 9.04 -53.47
N GLU A 178 27.52 8.35 -54.59
CA GLU A 178 27.44 6.90 -54.62
C GLU A 178 28.81 6.29 -54.27
N GLU A 179 29.02 5.88 -53.02
CA GLU A 179 30.05 4.88 -52.69
C GLU A 179 29.46 3.80 -51.77
N ARG A 180 29.08 2.70 -52.44
CA ARG A 180 28.87 1.37 -51.87
C ARG A 180 30.02 0.99 -50.95
N THR A 181 29.74 0.78 -49.67
CA THR A 181 30.23 -0.39 -48.93
C THR A 181 29.32 -0.71 -47.76
N ASP A 182 28.77 -1.92 -47.82
CA ASP A 182 28.23 -2.69 -46.71
C ASP A 182 27.15 -2.01 -45.85
N SER A 183 25.94 -1.96 -46.45
CA SER A 183 24.67 -2.06 -45.72
C SER A 183 24.65 -3.31 -44.84
N LEU A 184 25.37 -3.27 -43.73
CA LEU A 184 25.03 -4.06 -42.56
C LEU A 184 23.65 -3.62 -42.15
N ASN A 185 22.75 -4.56 -42.38
CA ASN A 185 21.33 -4.59 -42.13
C ASN A 185 21.03 -4.44 -40.62
N LEU A 186 21.42 -3.31 -40.03
CA LEU A 186 21.06 -2.86 -38.69
C LEU A 186 19.64 -2.24 -38.66
N SER A 187 18.79 -2.64 -39.61
CA SER A 187 17.33 -2.47 -39.60
C SER A 187 16.64 -3.39 -38.57
N TYR A 188 17.39 -3.93 -37.61
CA TYR A 188 16.87 -4.74 -36.51
C TYR A 188 17.11 -3.99 -35.19
N ASN A 189 16.03 -3.41 -34.65
CA ASN A 189 15.77 -3.16 -33.22
C ASN A 189 15.73 -1.72 -32.67
N GLU A 190 15.77 -0.64 -33.46
CA GLU A 190 15.43 0.70 -32.91
C GLU A 190 13.92 0.89 -32.67
N GLN A 191 13.10 -0.02 -33.20
CA GLN A 191 11.66 -0.15 -32.94
C GLN A 191 11.32 -1.37 -32.07
N ARG A 192 12.25 -1.87 -31.25
CA ARG A 192 11.82 -2.33 -29.92
C ARG A 192 11.51 -1.07 -29.12
N GLU A 193 10.44 -0.41 -29.53
CA GLU A 193 9.68 0.53 -28.73
C GLU A 193 9.68 -0.06 -27.33
N LEU A 194 10.33 0.65 -26.41
CA LEU A 194 10.35 0.31 -25.00
C LEU A 194 8.88 0.13 -24.61
N GLU A 195 8.42 -1.12 -24.49
CA GLU A 195 7.08 -1.44 -24.03
C GLU A 195 6.98 -0.83 -22.63
N CYS A 196 6.47 0.41 -22.56
CA CYS A 196 6.35 1.15 -21.33
C CYS A 196 5.21 0.50 -20.56
N VAL A 197 5.56 -0.36 -19.61
CA VAL A 197 4.59 -0.97 -18.72
C VAL A 197 4.30 0.00 -17.59
N ASP A 198 3.03 0.28 -17.36
CA ASP A 198 2.57 1.08 -16.23
C ASP A 198 3.11 0.52 -14.90
N ILE A 199 3.97 1.29 -14.22
CA ILE A 199 4.53 0.92 -12.92
C ILE A 199 3.44 0.66 -11.87
N GLN A 200 2.26 1.29 -11.99
CA GLN A 200 1.14 1.04 -11.10
C GLN A 200 0.57 -0.36 -11.27
N ARG A 201 0.66 -0.95 -12.47
CA ARG A 201 0.30 -2.35 -12.71
C ARG A 201 1.20 -3.29 -11.91
N PHE A 202 2.52 -3.08 -11.95
CA PHE A 202 3.47 -3.87 -11.17
C PHE A 202 3.30 -3.68 -9.67
N ARG A 203 3.05 -2.44 -9.22
CA ARG A 203 2.72 -2.17 -7.81
C ARG A 203 1.49 -2.98 -7.42
N ARG A 204 0.35 -2.83 -8.11
CA ARG A 204 -0.88 -3.60 -7.82
C ARG A 204 -0.64 -5.12 -7.81
N GLN A 205 0.15 -5.63 -8.76
CA GLN A 205 0.47 -7.06 -8.83
C GLN A 205 1.34 -7.50 -7.64
N ALA A 206 2.33 -6.71 -7.25
CA ALA A 206 3.17 -6.98 -6.08
C ALA A 206 2.35 -6.90 -4.78
N GLN A 207 1.45 -5.92 -4.64
CA GLN A 207 0.53 -5.84 -3.50
C GLN A 207 -0.35 -7.10 -3.41
N ARG A 208 -1.03 -7.47 -4.50
CA ARG A 208 -1.88 -8.68 -4.55
C ARG A 208 -1.10 -9.97 -4.28
N ARG A 209 0.17 -10.06 -4.71
CA ARG A 209 0.98 -11.28 -4.59
C ARG A 209 1.66 -11.43 -3.23
N TYR A 210 2.11 -10.32 -2.65
CA TYR A 210 2.96 -10.31 -1.44
C TYR A 210 2.30 -9.65 -0.23
N GLY A 211 1.09 -9.09 -0.36
CA GLY A 211 0.43 -8.37 0.73
C GLY A 211 1.06 -7.02 1.08
N LEU A 212 1.91 -6.46 0.21
CA LEU A 212 2.67 -5.24 0.49
C LEU A 212 1.81 -3.97 0.34
N LEU A 213 2.06 -2.98 1.20
CA LEU A 213 1.42 -1.66 1.16
C LEU A 213 2.21 -0.67 0.27
N LEU A 214 2.17 -0.88 -1.05
CA LEU A 214 2.84 -0.02 -2.03
C LEU A 214 2.00 1.18 -2.50
N SER A 215 0.70 1.18 -2.23
CA SER A 215 -0.21 2.27 -2.57
C SER A 215 -0.01 3.47 -1.64
N THR A 216 -0.30 4.68 -2.13
CA THR A 216 -0.41 5.86 -1.27
C THR A 216 -1.67 5.72 -0.43
N GLY A 217 -1.54 5.69 0.90
CA GLY A 217 -2.69 5.68 1.80
C GLY A 217 -3.41 7.03 1.84
N ALA A 218 -4.61 7.07 2.39
CA ALA A 218 -5.30 8.31 2.73
C ALA A 218 -4.75 8.86 4.06
N LEU A 219 -4.52 10.17 4.16
CA LEU A 219 -4.19 10.79 5.44
C LEU A 219 -5.42 10.78 6.35
N LEU A 220 -5.35 10.07 7.47
CA LEU A 220 -6.43 9.96 8.46
C LEU A 220 -6.24 10.90 9.66
N GLY A 221 -5.03 11.38 9.86
CA GLY A 221 -4.64 12.24 10.97
C GLY A 221 -3.13 12.46 10.94
N TRP A 222 -2.67 13.39 11.75
CA TRP A 222 -1.25 13.65 11.92
C TRP A 222 -1.02 14.21 13.33
N ARG A 223 0.24 14.15 13.79
CA ARG A 223 0.63 14.63 15.12
C ARG A 223 2.07 15.14 15.09
N HIS A 224 2.32 16.26 15.78
CA HIS A 224 3.67 16.71 16.03
C HIS A 224 4.21 16.09 17.33
N THR A 225 5.43 15.59 17.30
CA THR A 225 6.14 15.13 18.50
C THR A 225 7.53 15.76 18.51
N GLU A 226 7.93 16.32 19.66
CA GLU A 226 9.23 17.01 19.80
C GLU A 226 10.42 16.13 19.38
N SER A 227 10.36 14.82 19.66
CA SER A 227 11.46 13.89 19.39
C SER A 227 11.52 13.36 17.95
N THR A 228 10.41 13.33 17.23
CA THR A 228 10.31 12.63 15.92
C THR A 228 9.77 13.52 14.79
N GLY A 229 9.40 14.75 15.09
CA GLY A 229 8.81 15.69 14.14
C GLY A 229 7.35 15.38 13.82
N GLN A 230 6.93 15.63 12.59
CA GLN A 230 5.57 15.36 12.13
C GLN A 230 5.38 13.88 11.77
N LEU A 231 4.39 13.26 12.41
CA LEU A 231 3.96 11.90 12.17
C LEU A 231 2.60 11.91 11.46
N ALA A 232 2.49 11.20 10.35
CA ALA A 232 1.26 11.04 9.59
C ALA A 232 0.65 9.65 9.83
N ILE A 233 -0.66 9.63 10.07
CA ILE A 233 -1.45 8.41 10.20
C ILE A 233 -2.10 8.13 8.85
N MET A 234 -1.58 7.13 8.15
CA MET A 234 -1.98 6.75 6.80
C MET A 234 -2.94 5.56 6.85
N GLY A 235 -4.14 5.74 6.31
CA GLY A 235 -5.17 4.73 6.17
C GLY A 235 -5.13 4.04 4.81
N TYR A 236 -5.45 2.76 4.80
CA TYR A 236 -5.51 1.94 3.60
C TYR A 236 -6.84 1.19 3.57
N GLU A 237 -7.48 1.10 2.41
CA GLU A 237 -8.76 0.41 2.24
C GLU A 237 -8.72 -0.53 1.03
N CYS A 238 -9.16 -1.77 1.22
CA CYS A 238 -9.33 -2.76 0.16
C CYS A 238 -10.63 -3.53 0.41
N GLN A 239 -11.58 -3.46 -0.52
CA GLN A 239 -12.88 -4.15 -0.43
C GLN A 239 -13.63 -3.89 0.90
N GLY A 240 -13.59 -2.65 1.41
CA GLY A 240 -14.21 -2.26 2.68
C GLY A 240 -13.47 -2.73 3.94
N LYS A 241 -12.36 -3.48 3.80
CA LYS A 241 -11.43 -3.77 4.90
C LYS A 241 -10.39 -2.67 4.97
N ARG A 242 -10.02 -2.27 6.18
CA ARG A 242 -9.12 -1.13 6.42
C ARG A 242 -7.93 -1.53 7.27
N THR A 243 -6.79 -0.90 7.02
CA THR A 243 -5.64 -0.92 7.93
C THR A 243 -5.01 0.48 8.02
N ALA A 244 -4.14 0.73 9.00
CA ALA A 244 -3.48 2.03 9.18
C ALA A 244 -2.01 1.88 9.56
N ARG A 245 -1.19 2.87 9.19
CA ARG A 245 0.25 2.96 9.47
C ARG A 245 0.64 4.35 9.92
N VAL A 246 1.64 4.42 10.78
CA VAL A 246 2.33 5.66 11.11
C VAL A 246 3.52 5.81 10.17
N LYS A 247 3.66 7.00 9.58
CA LYS A 247 4.83 7.36 8.76
C LYS A 247 5.39 8.68 9.24
N GLN A 248 6.71 8.75 9.37
CA GLN A 248 7.38 10.03 9.54
C GLN A 248 7.24 10.83 8.25
N GLN A 249 6.78 12.07 8.37
CA GLN A 249 6.59 12.95 7.23
C GLN A 249 7.65 14.07 7.26
N THR A 250 8.37 14.21 6.15
CA THR A 250 9.43 15.22 6.02
C THR A 250 8.91 16.60 5.61
N MET A 251 7.63 16.71 5.21
CA MET A 251 7.05 17.98 4.75
C MET A 251 6.02 18.50 5.74
N SER A 252 6.15 19.79 6.07
CA SER A 252 5.20 20.52 6.91
C SER A 252 3.80 20.48 6.29
N LEU A 253 2.83 19.96 7.05
CA LEU A 253 1.40 20.12 6.76
C LEU A 253 0.82 21.27 7.60
N ASP A 254 0.22 22.26 6.94
CA ASP A 254 -0.53 23.36 7.60
C ASP A 254 -1.93 22.93 8.07
N GLN A 255 -2.11 21.68 8.47
CA GLN A 255 -3.41 21.18 8.95
C GLN A 255 -3.50 21.33 10.48
N PRO A 256 -4.71 21.32 11.08
CA PRO A 256 -4.87 21.25 12.54
C PRO A 256 -4.65 19.83 13.06
N GLU A 257 -4.08 19.70 14.27
CA GLU A 257 -3.80 18.40 14.89
C GLU A 257 -5.08 17.62 15.20
N SER A 258 -5.01 16.29 15.11
CA SER A 258 -6.15 15.40 15.38
C SER A 258 -6.22 14.94 16.85
N VAL A 259 -5.92 15.85 17.79
CA VAL A 259 -5.78 15.55 19.22
C VAL A 259 -6.80 16.33 20.05
N ARG A 260 -7.33 15.67 21.09
CA ARG A 260 -8.18 16.31 22.09
C ARG A 260 -7.30 16.89 23.22
N GLU A 261 -7.52 18.15 23.56
CA GLU A 261 -6.72 18.83 24.62
C GLU A 261 -6.97 18.27 26.03
N ASP A 262 -8.15 17.71 26.31
CA ASP A 262 -8.49 17.19 27.64
C ASP A 262 -9.30 15.88 27.56
N PRO A 263 -8.62 14.72 27.47
CA PRO A 263 -9.28 13.41 27.43
C PRO A 263 -9.87 12.99 28.78
N SER A 264 -9.47 13.62 29.90
CA SER A 264 -9.79 13.16 31.26
C SER A 264 -11.27 13.24 31.66
N LYS A 265 -12.06 14.02 30.93
CA LYS A 265 -13.46 14.31 31.27
C LYS A 265 -14.49 13.53 30.46
N SER A 266 -14.04 12.76 29.47
CA SER A 266 -14.93 12.12 28.50
C SER A 266 -14.90 10.61 28.63
N THR A 267 -16.06 9.96 28.56
CA THR A 267 -16.16 8.51 28.56
C THR A 267 -15.81 7.98 27.16
N VAL A 268 -14.98 6.94 27.09
CA VAL A 268 -14.72 6.23 25.82
C VAL A 268 -15.92 5.33 25.50
N VAL A 269 -16.47 5.48 24.30
CA VAL A 269 -17.60 4.68 23.79
C VAL A 269 -17.13 3.52 22.91
N GLY A 270 -16.01 3.70 22.22
CA GLY A 270 -15.50 2.66 21.32
C GLY A 270 -14.08 2.90 20.86
N VAL A 271 -13.52 1.86 20.27
CA VAL A 271 -12.17 1.81 19.72
C VAL A 271 -12.27 1.43 18.25
N GLY A 272 -11.47 2.06 17.40
CA GLY A 272 -11.45 1.89 15.95
C GLY A 272 -10.14 1.28 15.46
N LEU A 273 -9.59 1.86 14.40
CA LEU A 273 -8.35 1.41 13.79
C LEU A 273 -7.16 1.60 14.73
N VAL A 274 -6.21 0.67 14.64
CA VAL A 274 -4.88 0.82 15.24
C VAL A 274 -3.91 1.16 14.11
N ALA A 275 -3.11 2.21 14.30
CA ALA A 275 -2.05 2.63 13.41
C ALA A 275 -0.72 2.50 14.15
N TRP A 276 0.26 1.89 13.51
CA TRP A 276 1.59 1.76 14.09
C TRP A 276 2.68 1.93 13.04
N GLU A 277 3.86 2.28 13.50
CA GLU A 277 5.06 2.35 12.67
C GLU A 277 5.52 0.93 12.31
N VAL A 278 5.81 0.71 11.03
CA VAL A 278 6.34 -0.56 10.53
C VAL A 278 7.73 -0.32 9.97
N ASP A 279 8.72 -0.94 10.59
CA ASP A 279 10.10 -0.88 10.12
C ASP A 279 10.32 -1.74 8.87
N GLN A 280 11.49 -1.57 8.24
CA GLN A 280 11.82 -2.34 7.04
C GLN A 280 11.94 -3.85 7.29
N LYS A 281 12.29 -4.26 8.53
CA LYS A 281 12.47 -5.67 8.90
C LYS A 281 11.14 -6.40 9.05
N SER A 282 10.10 -5.67 9.42
CA SER A 282 8.77 -6.20 9.73
C SER A 282 7.78 -6.00 8.58
N ILE A 283 8.23 -5.61 7.39
CA ILE A 283 7.32 -5.33 6.26
C ILE A 283 6.47 -6.54 5.84
N PHE A 284 6.98 -7.76 6.04
CA PHE A 284 6.28 -9.01 5.74
C PHE A 284 5.48 -9.59 6.92
N ASP A 285 5.77 -9.13 8.15
CA ASP A 285 4.99 -9.40 9.35
C ASP A 285 4.84 -8.11 10.14
N PRO A 286 3.96 -7.19 9.68
CA PRO A 286 3.87 -5.84 10.23
C PRO A 286 3.39 -5.85 11.67
N THR A 287 2.75 -6.92 12.13
CA THR A 287 2.24 -7.03 13.50
C THR A 287 3.28 -7.54 14.49
N SER A 288 4.39 -8.12 14.03
CA SER A 288 5.42 -8.67 14.91
C SER A 288 6.01 -7.66 15.93
N PRO A 289 6.20 -6.36 15.63
CA PRO A 289 6.74 -5.41 16.61
C PRO A 289 5.73 -5.04 17.71
N LEU A 290 4.44 -5.29 17.48
CA LEU A 290 3.38 -5.08 18.46
C LEU A 290 3.19 -6.27 19.40
N PHE A 291 3.91 -7.37 19.18
CA PHE A 291 3.78 -8.57 20.01
C PHE A 291 4.06 -8.23 21.48
N PRO A 292 3.13 -8.52 22.41
CA PRO A 292 3.30 -8.16 23.82
C PRO A 292 4.50 -8.86 24.44
N ARG A 293 5.50 -8.09 24.90
CA ARG A 293 6.66 -8.58 25.66
C ARG A 293 6.86 -7.74 26.91
N SER A 294 7.32 -8.40 27.98
CA SER A 294 7.79 -7.73 29.18
C SER A 294 9.07 -6.96 28.81
N ASN A 295 9.07 -5.64 29.00
CA ASN A 295 10.22 -4.74 28.80
C ASN A 295 10.69 -4.51 27.36
N SER A 296 9.84 -4.71 26.34
CA SER A 296 10.19 -4.29 24.97
C SER A 296 9.92 -2.81 24.74
N THR A 297 10.72 -2.20 23.86
CA THR A 297 10.33 -0.97 23.17
C THR A 297 9.27 -1.32 22.14
N TYR A 298 8.18 -0.57 22.12
CA TYR A 298 7.10 -0.73 21.15
C TYR A 298 7.24 0.35 20.08
N PRO A 299 6.83 0.07 18.84
CA PRO A 299 6.78 1.09 17.80
C PRO A 299 5.80 2.20 18.19
N ILE A 300 5.96 3.37 17.58
CA ILE A 300 4.99 4.46 17.72
C ILE A 300 3.63 3.95 17.28
N THR A 301 2.65 4.05 18.18
CA THR A 301 1.35 3.44 18.03
C THR A 301 0.24 4.40 18.44
N TYR A 302 -0.75 4.53 17.56
CA TYR A 302 -1.96 5.31 17.77
C TYR A 302 -3.20 4.44 17.62
N VAL A 303 -4.24 4.79 18.37
CA VAL A 303 -5.53 4.11 18.36
C VAL A 303 -6.62 5.14 18.11
N ALA A 304 -7.52 4.86 17.15
CA ALA A 304 -8.69 5.68 16.93
C ALA A 304 -9.70 5.45 18.07
N VAL A 305 -10.06 6.51 18.80
CA VAL A 305 -10.96 6.45 19.95
C VAL A 305 -12.23 7.25 19.67
N ASN A 306 -13.39 6.63 19.92
CA ASN A 306 -14.69 7.27 19.84
C ASN A 306 -15.16 7.70 21.23
N TRP A 307 -15.42 8.98 21.38
CA TRP A 307 -15.83 9.58 22.65
C TRP A 307 -17.35 9.64 22.79
N GLU A 308 -17.82 9.91 24.00
CA GLU A 308 -19.26 10.06 24.33
C GLU A 308 -19.97 11.15 23.51
N ASP A 309 -19.24 12.18 23.08
CA ASP A 309 -19.76 13.23 22.19
C ASP A 309 -19.78 12.83 20.69
N GLY A 310 -19.38 11.59 20.37
CA GLY A 310 -19.33 11.05 19.01
C GLY A 310 -18.14 11.53 18.18
N VAL A 311 -17.18 12.25 18.79
CA VAL A 311 -15.95 12.67 18.13
C VAL A 311 -14.97 11.51 18.08
N TRP A 312 -14.24 11.39 16.97
CA TRP A 312 -13.14 10.45 16.82
C TRP A 312 -11.80 11.17 16.92
N THR A 313 -10.87 10.65 17.70
CA THR A 313 -9.49 11.17 17.80
C THR A 313 -8.46 10.04 17.70
N TRP A 314 -7.20 10.40 17.47
CA TRP A 314 -6.09 9.46 17.48
C TRP A 314 -5.27 9.61 18.76
N GLU A 315 -5.41 8.64 19.66
CA GLU A 315 -4.76 8.64 20.96
C GLU A 315 -3.51 7.74 20.96
N THR A 316 -2.52 8.06 21.77
CA THR A 316 -1.31 7.21 21.87
C THR A 316 -1.63 5.91 22.60
N ARG A 317 -0.73 4.93 22.48
CA ARG A 317 -0.77 3.69 23.27
C ARG A 317 -0.81 3.95 24.78
N GLU A 318 -0.04 4.89 25.29
CA GLU A 318 0.00 5.23 26.72
C GLU A 318 -1.35 5.77 27.18
N VAL A 319 -1.96 6.65 26.38
CA VAL A 319 -3.28 7.20 26.64
C VAL A 319 -4.35 6.10 26.59
N PHE A 320 -4.29 5.19 25.61
CA PHE A 320 -5.18 4.03 25.53
C PHE A 320 -5.13 3.15 26.79
N GLN A 321 -3.94 2.91 27.36
CA GLN A 321 -3.77 2.17 28.61
C GLN A 321 -4.46 2.85 29.80
N THR A 322 -4.61 4.18 29.80
CA THR A 322 -5.29 4.90 30.88
C THR A 322 -6.82 4.76 30.84
N PHE A 323 -7.40 4.43 29.68
CA PHE A 323 -8.85 4.31 29.53
C PHE A 323 -9.43 2.99 30.05
N MET A 324 -8.56 2.01 30.32
CA MET A 324 -8.93 0.68 30.80
C MET A 324 -8.33 0.44 32.18
N PRO A 325 -8.81 1.16 33.22
CA PRO A 325 -8.21 1.10 34.56
C PRO A 325 -8.38 -0.27 35.24
N ASP A 326 -9.26 -1.12 34.73
CA ASP A 326 -9.47 -2.50 35.14
C ASP A 326 -8.45 -3.48 34.57
N LEU A 327 -7.66 -3.05 33.56
CA LEU A 327 -6.62 -3.85 32.93
C LEU A 327 -5.22 -3.39 33.35
N SER A 328 -4.31 -4.32 33.48
CA SER A 328 -2.88 -4.01 33.53
C SER A 328 -2.41 -3.47 32.17
N ARG A 329 -1.28 -2.74 32.16
CA ARG A 329 -0.67 -2.24 30.91
C ARG A 329 -0.43 -3.37 29.90
N PHE A 330 0.05 -4.52 30.39
CA PHE A 330 0.26 -5.70 29.56
C PHE A 330 -1.05 -6.23 28.95
N GLU A 331 -2.13 -6.33 29.73
CA GLU A 331 -3.43 -6.76 29.21
C GLU A 331 -3.99 -5.78 28.16
N ALA A 332 -3.84 -4.47 28.38
CA ALA A 332 -4.20 -3.46 27.38
C ALA A 332 -3.38 -3.60 26.09
N ASP A 333 -2.08 -3.88 26.19
CA ASP A 333 -1.22 -4.13 25.03
C ASP A 333 -1.59 -5.40 24.26
N VAL A 334 -1.96 -6.46 24.99
CA VAL A 334 -2.50 -7.69 24.39
C VAL A 334 -3.76 -7.39 23.58
N LEU A 335 -4.68 -6.57 24.10
CA LEU A 335 -5.87 -6.15 23.37
C LEU A 335 -5.52 -5.33 22.12
N LEU A 336 -4.60 -4.36 22.25
CA LEU A 336 -4.16 -3.55 21.12
C LEU A 336 -3.56 -4.42 20.01
N TYR A 337 -2.70 -5.37 20.37
CA TYR A 337 -2.13 -6.35 19.45
C TYR A 337 -3.22 -7.16 18.74
N PHE A 338 -4.22 -7.67 19.47
CA PHE A 338 -5.31 -8.42 18.86
C PHE A 338 -6.13 -7.59 17.86
N ILE A 339 -6.39 -6.31 18.17
CA ILE A 339 -7.10 -5.41 17.25
C ILE A 339 -6.26 -5.18 15.98
N ALA A 340 -4.97 -4.86 16.13
CA ALA A 340 -4.06 -4.63 15.01
C ALA A 340 -3.90 -5.88 14.13
N MET A 341 -3.73 -7.05 14.76
CA MET A 341 -3.64 -8.34 14.09
C MET A 341 -4.90 -8.64 13.29
N HIS A 342 -6.08 -8.51 13.90
CA HIS A 342 -7.35 -8.77 13.21
C HIS A 342 -7.59 -7.82 12.03
N GLN A 343 -7.28 -6.54 12.21
CA GLN A 343 -7.33 -5.52 11.17
C GLN A 343 -6.43 -5.90 9.98
N GLU A 344 -5.21 -6.31 10.26
CA GLU A 344 -4.23 -6.68 9.26
C GLU A 344 -4.59 -7.96 8.51
N GLU A 345 -5.01 -9.00 9.23
CA GLU A 345 -5.46 -10.27 8.62
C GLU A 345 -6.60 -10.04 7.63
N CYS A 346 -7.63 -9.28 8.05
CA CYS A 346 -8.77 -8.96 7.20
C CYS A 346 -8.35 -8.16 5.96
N TYR A 347 -7.42 -7.23 6.12
CA TYR A 347 -6.96 -6.39 5.03
C TYR A 347 -6.09 -7.16 4.02
N ILE A 348 -5.15 -7.99 4.49
CA ILE A 348 -4.33 -8.85 3.63
C ILE A 348 -5.19 -9.90 2.93
N GLU A 349 -6.17 -10.48 3.61
CA GLU A 349 -7.14 -11.40 3.01
C GLU A 349 -7.93 -10.72 1.88
N ALA A 350 -8.45 -9.52 2.10
CA ALA A 350 -9.14 -8.75 1.06
C ALA A 350 -8.23 -8.41 -0.14
N MET A 351 -6.95 -8.15 0.11
CA MET A 351 -5.98 -7.79 -0.92
C MET A 351 -5.51 -9.00 -1.75
N THR A 352 -5.24 -10.12 -1.09
CA THR A 352 -4.55 -11.27 -1.68
C THR A 352 -5.48 -12.47 -1.96
N GLY A 353 -6.68 -12.46 -1.38
CA GLY A 353 -7.59 -13.60 -1.35
C GLY A 353 -7.14 -14.73 -0.42
N LYS A 354 -6.09 -14.52 0.39
CA LYS A 354 -5.56 -15.49 1.34
C LYS A 354 -5.37 -14.84 2.70
N ARG A 355 -5.95 -15.45 3.73
CA ARG A 355 -5.72 -15.00 5.11
C ARG A 355 -4.29 -15.36 5.55
N PRO A 356 -3.49 -14.39 6.02
CA PRO A 356 -2.15 -14.69 6.51
C PRO A 356 -2.23 -15.52 7.80
N ASN A 357 -1.30 -16.44 7.98
CA ASN A 357 -1.16 -17.19 9.23
C ASN A 357 -0.23 -16.42 10.17
N ILE A 358 -0.79 -15.49 10.94
CA ILE A 358 -0.02 -14.72 11.93
C ILE A 358 0.07 -15.57 13.21
N PRO A 359 1.29 -15.80 13.75
CA PRO A 359 1.44 -16.62 14.94
C PRO A 359 0.69 -16.00 16.12
N HIS A 360 -0.27 -16.74 16.67
CA HIS A 360 -0.95 -16.31 17.88
C HIS A 360 -0.01 -16.39 19.09
N PRO A 361 -0.04 -15.42 20.01
CA PRO A 361 0.72 -15.49 21.26
C PRO A 361 0.33 -16.75 22.00
N ASN A 362 1.31 -17.63 22.25
CA ASN A 362 1.06 -18.83 23.04
C ASN A 362 0.88 -18.40 24.52
N PRO A 363 -0.32 -18.57 25.11
CA PRO A 363 -0.60 -18.09 26.46
C PRO A 363 0.25 -18.76 27.55
N GLU A 364 0.91 -19.88 27.23
CA GLU A 364 1.68 -20.68 28.20
C GLU A 364 3.03 -20.07 28.57
N ILE A 365 3.57 -19.12 27.80
CA ILE A 365 4.95 -18.64 27.97
C ILE A 365 5.05 -17.45 28.96
N SER A 366 3.95 -16.75 29.25
CA SER A 366 4.02 -15.43 29.91
C SER A 366 3.74 -15.39 31.42
N PHE A 367 3.37 -16.50 32.06
CA PHE A 367 3.00 -16.49 33.49
C PHE A 367 3.98 -17.18 34.45
N SER A 368 5.06 -17.79 33.97
CA SER A 368 5.97 -18.57 34.83
C SER A 368 7.03 -17.77 35.59
N ASN A 369 7.10 -16.44 35.47
CA ASN A 369 8.02 -15.61 36.25
C ASN A 369 7.25 -14.78 37.28
N LYS A 370 6.85 -15.43 38.39
CA LYS A 370 6.48 -14.77 39.65
C LYS A 370 7.03 -15.52 40.84
#